data_AF-A0A060CC00-F1
#
_entry.id   AF-A0A060CC00-F1
#
_cell.length_a   1.000
_cell.length_b   1.000
_cell.length_c   1.000
_cell.angle_alpha   90.00
_cell.angle_beta   90.00
_cell.angle_gamma   90.00
#
_symmetry.space_group_name_H-M   'P 1'
#
loop_
_entity.id
_entity.type
_entity.pdbx_description
1 polymer ?
#
loop_
_entity_poly.entity_id
_entity_poly.type
_entity_poly.pdbx_seq_one_letter_code
_entity_poly.pdbx_strand_id
1 'polypeptide(L)'
;KSASGTYYAVSAVNVRSGPGTNYSKVGSLSYHEVVSITGTANGWYRIGDGKWVSGTYLQAGTPPAEESSSQTQQSSGSSSSSSVEAAVQYALAQVGDAYVWAGNGPDAWDCSGLTSAAFRQVGISIGRSASSQYSAGTKVPLSQAQRGDLL
;
A
#
# COMPACT_ATOMS: atom_id res chain seq x y z
N LYS A 1 10.77 25.22 3.18
CA LYS A 1 9.54 25.06 2.37
C LYS A 1 8.56 24.28 3.25
N SER A 2 7.57 24.96 3.81
CA SER A 2 6.69 24.41 4.85
C SER A 2 5.76 23.37 4.24
N ALA A 3 5.94 22.08 4.57
CA ALA A 3 5.05 21.01 4.10
C ALA A 3 3.77 20.97 4.95
N SER A 4 3.16 22.13 5.17
CA SER A 4 1.89 22.25 5.87
C SER A 4 0.77 21.96 4.87
N GLY A 5 -0.08 20.98 5.14
CA GLY A 5 -1.14 20.60 4.22
C GLY A 5 -1.81 19.28 4.57
N THR A 6 -2.84 18.91 3.81
CA THR A 6 -3.54 17.63 3.92
C THR A 6 -2.74 16.55 3.21
N TYR A 7 -2.55 15.41 3.89
CA TYR A 7 -1.89 14.22 3.36
C TYR A 7 -2.75 13.00 3.70
N TYR A 8 -2.55 11.92 2.95
CA TYR A 8 -3.16 10.64 3.26
C TYR A 8 -2.12 9.53 3.28
N ALA A 9 -2.38 8.51 4.11
CA ALA A 9 -1.48 7.38 4.22
C ALA A 9 -1.63 6.44 3.00
N VAL A 10 -0.54 6.17 2.28
CA VAL A 10 -0.51 5.23 1.15
C VAL A 10 -0.22 3.78 1.59
N SER A 11 -0.08 3.55 2.89
CA SER A 11 -0.06 2.23 3.52
C SER A 11 -0.42 2.37 5.00
N ALA A 12 -0.68 1.24 5.68
CA ALA A 12 -0.69 1.26 7.14
C ALA A 12 0.67 1.70 7.67
N VAL A 13 0.70 2.65 8.61
CA VAL A 13 1.96 3.22 9.13
C VAL A 13 1.85 3.52 10.62
N ASN A 14 2.90 3.24 11.38
CA ASN A 14 2.94 3.51 12.81
C ASN A 14 3.07 5.02 13.09
N VAL A 15 2.26 5.51 14.03
CA VAL A 15 2.39 6.85 14.61
C VAL A 15 3.28 6.76 15.85
N ARG A 16 4.21 7.70 15.98
CA ARG A 16 5.25 7.71 17.02
C ARG A 16 5.28 9.02 17.78
N SER A 17 5.90 9.00 18.97
CA SER A 17 6.08 10.18 19.83
C SER A 17 7.20 11.13 19.37
N GLY A 18 7.91 10.82 18.29
CA GLY A 18 8.96 11.67 17.74
C GLY A 18 9.36 11.30 16.31
N PRO A 19 10.17 12.15 15.63
CA PRO A 19 10.53 12.03 14.23
C PRO A 19 11.63 10.97 13.99
N GLY A 20 11.34 9.72 14.32
CA GLY A 20 12.29 8.61 14.19
C GLY A 20 11.73 7.26 14.63
N THR A 21 12.37 6.18 14.18
CA THR A 21 11.98 4.80 14.53
C THR A 21 12.36 4.41 15.97
N ASN A 22 13.25 5.18 16.60
CA ASN A 22 13.67 5.03 18.00
C ASN A 22 12.64 5.57 19.03
N TYR A 23 11.61 6.28 18.58
CA TYR A 23 10.54 6.78 19.44
C TYR A 23 9.43 5.74 19.65
N SER A 24 8.79 5.79 20.82
CA SER A 24 7.67 4.91 21.17
C SER A 24 6.53 5.01 20.18
N LYS A 25 5.92 3.86 19.85
CA LYS A 25 4.68 3.81 19.06
C LYS A 25 3.53 4.28 19.94
N VAL A 26 2.76 5.24 19.45
CA VAL A 26 1.61 5.84 20.15
C VAL A 26 0.29 5.63 19.41
N GLY A 27 0.35 5.01 18.23
CA GLY A 27 -0.81 4.67 17.41
C GLY A 27 -0.41 4.20 16.02
N SER A 28 -1.35 4.21 15.09
CA SER A 28 -1.13 3.89 13.68
C SER A 28 -2.15 4.62 12.81
N LEU A 29 -1.77 4.96 11.57
CA LEU A 29 -2.68 5.38 10.51
C LEU A 29 -2.99 4.18 9.62
N SER A 30 -4.26 4.05 9.24
CA SER A 30 -4.73 3.09 8.24
C SER A 30 -4.47 3.59 6.83
N TYR A 31 -4.51 2.71 5.83
CA TYR A 31 -4.47 3.11 4.42
C TYR A 31 -5.60 4.12 4.12
N HIS A 32 -5.30 5.14 3.31
CA HIS A 32 -6.14 6.30 3.00
C HIS A 32 -6.56 7.17 4.18
N GLU A 33 -6.06 6.92 5.38
CA GLU A 33 -6.34 7.77 6.54
C GLU A 33 -5.73 9.16 6.32
N VAL A 34 -6.58 10.17 6.42
CA VAL A 34 -6.24 11.57 6.13
C VAL A 34 -5.73 12.25 7.38
N VAL A 35 -4.58 12.90 7.25
CA VAL A 35 -3.93 13.64 8.34
C VAL A 35 -3.50 15.01 7.88
N SER A 36 -3.55 15.96 8.81
CA SER A 36 -3.04 17.32 8.58
C SER A 36 -1.60 17.41 9.05
N ILE A 37 -0.70 17.78 8.15
CA ILE A 37 0.71 17.96 8.47
C ILE A 37 0.96 19.38 8.95
N THR A 38 1.54 19.47 10.14
CA THR A 38 1.83 20.73 10.85
C THR A 38 3.32 21.05 10.90
N GLY A 39 4.18 20.11 10.49
CA GLY A 39 5.63 20.29 10.48
C GLY A 39 6.35 19.04 9.99
N THR A 40 7.65 19.19 9.71
CA THR A 40 8.49 18.10 9.19
C THR A 40 9.85 18.11 9.86
N ALA A 41 10.39 16.94 10.18
CA ALA A 41 11.74 16.76 10.71
C ALA A 41 12.29 15.40 10.28
N ASN A 42 13.50 15.35 9.71
CA ASN A 42 14.20 14.11 9.36
C ASN A 42 13.39 13.11 8.51
N GLY A 43 12.57 13.60 7.57
CA GLY A 43 11.69 12.74 6.75
C GLY A 43 10.42 12.26 7.47
N TRP A 44 10.16 12.72 8.70
CA TRP A 44 8.93 12.48 9.45
C TRP A 44 8.04 13.71 9.45
N TYR A 45 6.74 13.48 9.34
CA TYR A 45 5.72 14.52 9.29
C TYR A 45 4.93 14.52 10.60
N ARG A 46 4.65 15.72 11.11
CA ARG A 46 3.95 15.92 12.39
C ARG A 46 2.46 16.07 12.14
N ILE A 47 1.66 15.19 12.75
CA ILE A 47 0.20 15.10 12.54
C ILE A 47 -0.63 15.73 13.68
N GLY A 48 0.01 16.52 14.57
CA GLY A 48 -0.63 17.14 15.73
C GLY A 48 -0.22 16.50 17.07
N ASP A 49 -0.39 17.20 18.20
CA ASP A 49 -0.10 16.72 19.57
C ASP A 49 1.27 16.05 19.80
N GLY A 50 2.30 16.43 19.05
CA GLY A 50 3.61 15.77 19.14
C GLY A 50 3.65 14.34 18.58
N LYS A 51 2.64 13.95 17.80
CA LYS A 51 2.57 12.69 17.05
C LYS A 51 3.25 12.86 15.68
N TRP A 52 4.00 11.84 15.29
CA TRP A 52 4.82 11.81 14.08
C TRP A 52 4.60 10.54 13.28
N VAL A 53 4.66 10.67 11.97
CA VAL A 53 4.54 9.56 11.02
C VAL A 53 5.61 9.71 9.94
N SER A 54 6.11 8.59 9.43
CA SER A 54 7.13 8.65 8.37
C SER A 54 6.51 9.19 7.08
N GLY A 55 7.13 10.22 6.51
CA GLY A 55 6.66 10.90 5.29
C GLY A 55 6.73 10.00 4.05
N THR A 56 7.53 8.93 4.07
CA THR A 56 7.57 7.91 3.00
C THR A 56 6.23 7.24 2.77
N TYR A 57 5.36 7.20 3.80
CA TYR A 57 4.04 6.58 3.72
C TYR A 57 2.92 7.59 3.57
N LEU A 58 3.23 8.86 3.31
CA LEU A 58 2.25 9.92 3.15
C LEU A 58 2.34 10.55 1.77
N GLN A 59 1.19 10.72 1.12
CA GLN A 59 1.06 11.46 -0.11
C GLN A 59 0.25 12.73 0.10
N ALA A 60 0.72 13.83 -0.50
CA ALA A 60 0.06 15.12 -0.40
C ALA A 60 -1.28 15.12 -1.16
N GLY A 61 -2.28 15.78 -0.58
CA GLY A 61 -3.61 15.94 -1.15
C GLY A 61 -4.67 15.15 -0.38
N THR A 62 -5.84 15.09 -0.97
CA THR A 62 -6.88 14.14 -0.59
C THR A 62 -6.56 12.77 -1.19
N PRO A 63 -6.89 11.67 -0.48
CA PRO A 63 -6.86 10.35 -1.10
C PRO A 63 -7.70 10.42 -2.39
N PRO A 64 -7.36 9.63 -3.42
CA PRO A 64 -8.25 9.50 -4.57
C PRO A 64 -9.63 9.19 -3.99
N ALA A 65 -10.59 10.08 -4.25
CA ALA A 65 -11.91 9.95 -3.65
C ALA A 65 -12.36 8.50 -3.88
N GLU A 66 -12.73 7.81 -2.80
CA GLU A 66 -13.83 6.86 -2.93
C GLU A 66 -14.99 7.71 -3.46
N GLU A 67 -15.09 7.82 -4.78
CA GLU A 67 -16.29 8.30 -5.41
C GLU A 67 -17.37 7.34 -4.93
N SER A 68 -18.18 7.83 -4.00
CA SER A 68 -19.50 7.33 -3.72
C SER A 68 -20.32 7.38 -5.02
N SER A 69 -20.07 6.45 -5.93
CA SER A 69 -20.86 6.27 -7.13
C SER A 69 -22.11 5.46 -6.76
N SER A 70 -23.09 6.16 -6.18
CA SER A 70 -24.48 5.81 -6.40
C SER A 70 -24.78 6.00 -7.87
N GLN A 71 -24.50 4.98 -8.70
CA GLN A 71 -25.13 4.82 -10.01
C GLN A 71 -25.02 3.36 -10.48
N THR A 72 -26.14 2.67 -10.30
CA THR A 72 -26.77 1.75 -11.26
C THR A 72 -25.89 0.86 -12.15
N GLN A 73 -25.93 -0.43 -11.82
CA GLN A 73 -26.15 -1.57 -12.72
C GLN A 73 -25.22 -1.75 -13.94
N GLN A 74 -24.42 -2.81 -13.83
CA GLN A 74 -24.12 -3.79 -14.90
C GLN A 74 -23.06 -3.41 -15.95
N SER A 75 -21.82 -3.89 -15.74
CA SER A 75 -21.08 -4.75 -16.70
C SER A 75 -19.75 -5.20 -16.10
N SER A 76 -19.69 -6.46 -15.67
CA SER A 76 -18.49 -7.17 -15.26
C SER A 76 -17.58 -7.36 -16.48
N GLY A 77 -16.38 -6.77 -16.46
CA GLY A 77 -15.36 -7.00 -17.50
C GLY A 77 -14.23 -5.96 -17.50
N SER A 78 -14.53 -4.72 -17.14
CA SER A 78 -13.52 -3.65 -17.14
C SER A 78 -12.86 -3.42 -15.77
N SER A 79 -13.58 -3.68 -14.67
CA SER A 79 -13.08 -3.44 -13.31
C SER A 79 -12.06 -4.50 -12.83
N SER A 80 -12.20 -5.75 -13.29
CA SER A 80 -11.20 -6.80 -13.05
C SER A 80 -9.91 -6.51 -13.80
N SER A 81 -10.00 -6.07 -15.06
CA SER A 81 -8.86 -5.70 -15.89
C SER A 81 -8.12 -4.48 -15.33
N SER A 82 -8.83 -3.45 -14.86
CA SER A 82 -8.20 -2.29 -14.22
C SER A 82 -7.55 -2.63 -12.88
N SER A 83 -8.16 -3.54 -12.10
CA SER A 83 -7.58 -4.01 -10.83
C SER A 83 -6.34 -4.88 -11.06
N VAL A 84 -6.36 -5.74 -12.08
CA VAL A 84 -5.19 -6.52 -12.50
C VAL A 84 -4.05 -5.58 -12.90
N GLU A 85 -4.31 -4.59 -13.76
CA GLU A 85 -3.26 -3.67 -14.19
C GLU A 85 -2.74 -2.81 -13.04
N ALA A 86 -3.58 -2.38 -12.11
CA ALA A 86 -3.11 -1.63 -10.94
C ALA A 86 -2.20 -2.47 -10.03
N ALA A 87 -2.52 -3.75 -9.78
CA ALA A 87 -1.65 -4.65 -9.03
C ALA A 87 -0.33 -4.91 -9.77
N VAL A 88 -0.38 -5.14 -11.08
CA VAL A 88 0.83 -5.36 -11.90
C VAL A 88 1.70 -4.10 -11.94
N GLN A 89 1.12 -2.91 -12.10
CA GLN A 89 1.86 -1.66 -12.10
C GLN A 89 2.52 -1.35 -10.75
N TYR A 90 1.86 -1.70 -9.64
CA TYR A 90 2.48 -1.62 -8.32
C TYR A 90 3.75 -2.49 -8.25
N ALA A 91 3.65 -3.75 -8.69
CA ALA A 91 4.78 -4.67 -8.69
C ALA A 91 5.91 -4.20 -9.62
N LEU A 92 5.57 -3.67 -10.81
CA LEU A 92 6.53 -3.12 -11.75
C LEU A 92 7.26 -1.89 -11.21
N ALA A 93 6.60 -1.07 -10.40
CA ALA A 93 7.22 0.10 -9.78
C ALA A 93 8.32 -0.27 -8.77
N GLN A 94 8.35 -1.52 -8.29
CA GLN A 94 9.38 -2.03 -7.36
C GLN A 94 10.57 -2.68 -8.09
N VAL A 95 10.59 -2.63 -9.44
CA VAL A 95 11.71 -3.18 -10.22
C VAL A 95 12.98 -2.40 -9.90
N GLY A 96 13.97 -3.12 -9.37
CA GLY A 96 15.25 -2.55 -8.93
C GLY A 96 15.44 -2.56 -7.41
N ASP A 97 14.38 -2.76 -6.64
CA ASP A 97 14.46 -2.88 -5.18
C ASP A 97 15.20 -4.16 -4.75
N ALA A 98 15.77 -4.13 -3.55
CA ALA A 98 16.57 -5.23 -3.04
C ALA A 98 15.71 -6.46 -2.69
N TYR A 99 16.20 -7.66 -2.99
CA TYR A 99 15.62 -8.89 -2.45
C TYR A 99 16.14 -9.14 -1.03
N VAL A 100 15.23 -9.23 -0.06
CA VAL A 100 15.56 -9.54 1.34
C VAL A 100 14.58 -10.57 1.86
N TRP A 101 15.11 -11.64 2.45
CA TRP A 101 14.28 -12.66 3.11
C TRP A 101 13.36 -12.02 4.18
N ALA A 102 12.07 -12.34 4.14
CA ALA A 102 11.04 -11.72 4.97
C ALA A 102 10.80 -10.22 4.71
N GLY A 103 11.28 -9.66 3.59
CA GLY A 103 11.05 -8.29 3.16
C GLY A 103 9.58 -7.98 2.90
N ASN A 104 9.14 -6.78 3.29
CA ASN A 104 7.75 -6.31 3.17
C ASN A 104 7.65 -4.87 2.60
N GLY A 105 8.73 -4.40 1.97
CA GLY A 105 8.79 -3.09 1.34
C GLY A 105 8.97 -1.90 2.29
N PRO A 106 8.94 -0.67 1.73
CA PRO A 106 8.87 -0.41 0.30
C PRO A 106 10.22 -0.59 -0.43
N ASP A 107 11.35 -0.54 0.27
CA ASP A 107 12.67 -0.50 -0.39
C ASP A 107 13.33 -1.90 -0.54
N ALA A 108 12.72 -2.93 0.03
CA ALA A 108 13.20 -4.30 -0.05
C ALA A 108 12.07 -5.32 0.13
N TRP A 109 12.08 -6.36 -0.71
CA TRP A 109 10.98 -7.30 -0.84
C TRP A 109 11.46 -8.74 -0.79
N ASP A 110 10.61 -9.64 -0.32
CA ASP A 110 10.67 -11.02 -0.79
C ASP A 110 9.54 -11.29 -1.79
N CYS A 111 9.58 -12.46 -2.43
CA CYS A 111 8.63 -12.83 -3.49
C CYS A 111 7.17 -12.68 -3.04
N SER A 112 6.86 -13.23 -1.88
CA SER A 112 5.50 -13.27 -1.34
C SER A 112 5.05 -11.94 -0.71
N GLY A 113 5.98 -11.13 -0.22
CA GLY A 113 5.74 -9.80 0.30
C GLY A 113 5.35 -8.83 -0.81
N LEU A 114 6.05 -8.88 -1.94
CA LEU A 114 5.73 -8.04 -3.12
C LEU A 114 4.35 -8.37 -3.69
N THR A 115 4.04 -9.65 -3.90
CA THR A 115 2.72 -10.06 -4.41
C THR A 115 1.61 -9.69 -3.43
N SER A 116 1.83 -9.88 -2.12
CA SER A 116 0.87 -9.47 -1.10
C SER A 116 0.59 -7.96 -1.14
N ALA A 117 1.61 -7.14 -1.33
CA ALA A 117 1.47 -5.69 -1.40
C ALA A 117 0.78 -5.25 -2.71
N ALA A 118 1.12 -5.87 -3.84
CA ALA A 118 0.49 -5.61 -5.13
C ALA A 118 -1.01 -5.89 -5.13
N PHE A 119 -1.44 -7.04 -4.59
CA PHE A 119 -2.87 -7.37 -4.51
C PHE A 119 -3.62 -6.50 -3.49
N ARG A 120 -2.95 -6.07 -2.41
CA ARG A 120 -3.53 -5.12 -1.45
C ARG A 120 -3.85 -3.76 -2.06
N GLN A 121 -3.09 -3.32 -3.08
CA GLN A 121 -3.35 -2.08 -3.81
C GLN A 121 -4.75 -2.05 -4.45
N VAL A 122 -5.32 -3.23 -4.70
CA VAL A 122 -6.64 -3.41 -5.32
C VAL A 122 -7.65 -4.08 -4.38
N GLY A 123 -7.40 -3.99 -3.07
CA GLY A 123 -8.32 -4.49 -2.05
C GLY A 123 -8.34 -6.01 -1.88
N ILE A 124 -7.46 -6.75 -2.55
CA ILE A 124 -7.40 -8.21 -2.45
C ILE A 124 -6.35 -8.59 -1.41
N SER A 125 -6.79 -9.27 -0.34
CA SER A 125 -5.89 -9.78 0.69
C SER A 125 -5.49 -11.22 0.39
N ILE A 126 -4.21 -11.43 0.11
CA ILE A 126 -3.62 -12.76 -0.03
C ILE A 126 -2.68 -13.08 1.15
N GLY A 127 -2.38 -14.37 1.34
CA GLY A 127 -1.51 -14.83 2.42
C GLY A 127 -0.09 -14.26 2.31
N ARG A 128 0.57 -14.04 3.45
CA ARG A 128 1.93 -13.48 3.47
C ARG A 128 2.97 -14.44 2.91
N SER A 129 2.87 -15.76 3.11
CA SER A 129 3.84 -16.70 2.55
C SER A 129 3.45 -17.18 1.14
N ALA A 130 4.45 -17.49 0.31
CA ALA A 130 4.24 -18.10 -1.01
C ALA A 130 3.44 -19.42 -0.91
N SER A 131 3.68 -20.21 0.15
CA SER A 131 2.92 -21.44 0.40
C SER A 131 1.43 -21.18 0.61
N SER A 132 1.08 -20.16 1.38
CA SER A 132 -0.32 -19.76 1.60
C SER A 132 -0.96 -19.22 0.33
N GLN A 133 -0.22 -18.44 -0.47
CA GLN A 133 -0.69 -17.93 -1.76
C GLN A 133 -0.96 -19.07 -2.74
N TYR A 134 -0.04 -20.03 -2.88
CA TYR A 134 -0.17 -21.18 -3.77
C TYR A 134 -1.36 -22.09 -3.41
N SER A 135 -1.65 -22.24 -2.12
CA SER A 135 -2.79 -23.02 -1.65
C SER A 135 -4.14 -22.29 -1.72
N ALA A 136 -4.12 -20.98 -1.97
CA ALA A 136 -5.31 -20.13 -2.00
C ALA A 136 -5.83 -19.92 -3.43
N GLY A 137 -7.08 -19.46 -3.55
CA GLY A 137 -7.67 -19.07 -4.82
C GLY A 137 -7.97 -20.23 -5.77
N THR A 138 -8.06 -19.90 -7.06
CA THR A 138 -8.40 -20.84 -8.14
C THR A 138 -7.13 -21.28 -8.86
N LYS A 139 -6.94 -22.60 -9.00
CA LYS A 139 -5.83 -23.13 -9.81
C LYS A 139 -6.13 -22.97 -11.30
N VAL A 140 -5.26 -22.23 -11.98
CA VAL A 140 -5.33 -22.01 -13.43
C VAL A 140 -4.21 -22.83 -14.09
N PRO A 141 -4.50 -23.71 -15.08
CA PRO A 141 -3.47 -24.37 -15.86
C PRO A 141 -2.57 -23.34 -16.55
N LEU A 142 -1.26 -23.62 -16.66
CA LEU A 142 -0.32 -22.67 -17.28
C LEU A 142 -0.72 -22.26 -18.71
N SER A 143 -1.37 -23.16 -19.46
CA SER A 143 -1.90 -22.86 -20.81
C SER A 143 -3.06 -21.87 -20.84
N GLN A 144 -3.65 -21.57 -19.68
CA GLN A 144 -4.74 -20.61 -19.49
C GLN A 144 -4.32 -19.44 -18.61
N ALA A 145 -3.04 -19.37 -18.19
CA ALA A 145 -2.55 -18.31 -17.34
C ALA A 145 -2.75 -16.95 -18.01
N GLN A 146 -3.33 -16.02 -17.26
CA GLN A 146 -3.58 -14.66 -17.70
C GLN A 146 -2.69 -13.70 -16.94
N ARG A 147 -2.55 -12.50 -17.49
CA ARG A 147 -1.86 -11.41 -16.79
C ARG A 147 -2.56 -11.16 -15.45
N GLY A 148 -1.77 -11.09 -14.38
CA GLY A 148 -2.27 -10.98 -13.01
C GLY A 148 -2.29 -12.29 -12.23
N ASP A 149 -2.17 -13.44 -12.90
CA ASP A 149 -2.05 -14.73 -12.21
C ASP A 149 -0.68 -14.89 -11.52
N LEU A 150 -0.69 -15.51 -10.34
CA LEU A 150 0.53 -15.89 -9.61
C LEU A 150 1.01 -17.27 -10.07
N LEU A 151 2.33 -17.40 -10.22
CA LEU A 151 3.02 -18.62 -10.69
C LEU A 151 3.70 -19.38 -9.55
#